data_AF-A0A4R7ZHU5-F1
#
_entry.id   AF-A0A4R7ZHU5-F1
#
_cell.length_a   1.000
_cell.length_b   1.000
_cell.length_c   1.000
_cell.angle_alpha   90.00
_cell.angle_beta   90.00
_cell.angle_gamma   90.00
#
_symmetry.space_group_name_H-M   'P 1'
#
loop_
_entity.id
_entity.type
_entity.pdbx_description
1 polymer ?
#
loop_
_entity_poly.entity_id
_entity_poly.type
_entity_poly.pdbx_seq_one_letter_code
_entity_poly.pdbx_strand_id
1 'polypeptide(L)'
;MTPVLIILTGLPYCGKTTLARALEQTGAAVVELDHINRERGFRIEDGVPMTEWPETIRQAEARIEASDRHILSDEVLQRVRRRFQPPPEDSALIVDAVWSTQKQLDVVTAAR
;
A
#
# COMPACT_ATOMS: atom_id res chain seq x y z
N MET A 1 -12.61 3.98 -17.17
CA MET A 1 -12.83 3.51 -15.79
C MET A 1 -12.04 4.41 -14.88
N THR A 2 -12.60 4.82 -13.75
CA THR A 2 -11.85 5.58 -12.74
C THR A 2 -10.80 4.65 -12.11
N PRO A 3 -9.53 5.07 -12.00
CA PRO A 3 -8.52 4.26 -11.31
C PRO A 3 -8.94 4.04 -9.85
N VAL A 4 -8.67 2.84 -9.34
CA VAL A 4 -8.98 2.45 -7.95
C VAL A 4 -7.67 2.25 -7.21
N LEU A 5 -7.50 2.97 -6.10
CA LEU A 5 -6.43 2.78 -5.14
C LEU A 5 -6.82 1.65 -4.17
N ILE A 6 -6.02 0.60 -4.10
CA ILE A 6 -6.16 -0.50 -3.17
C ILE A 6 -5.02 -0.42 -2.16
N ILE A 7 -5.36 -0.27 -0.90
CA ILE A 7 -4.39 -0.16 0.20
C ILE A 7 -4.38 -1.49 0.94
N LEU A 8 -3.22 -2.14 0.97
CA LEU A 8 -3.01 -3.40 1.67
C LEU A 8 -2.43 -3.12 3.04
N THR A 9 -3.13 -3.56 4.09
CA THR A 9 -2.68 -3.44 5.48
C THR A 9 -2.49 -4.80 6.11
N GLY A 10 -1.77 -4.84 7.23
CA GLY A 10 -1.61 -6.04 8.03
C GLY A 10 -0.20 -6.22 8.57
N LEU A 11 -0.06 -7.13 9.54
CA LEU A 11 1.23 -7.44 10.18
C LEU A 11 2.29 -7.97 9.18
N PRO A 12 3.58 -7.95 9.52
CA PRO A 12 4.59 -8.65 8.72
C PRO A 12 4.18 -10.11 8.46
N TYR A 13 4.48 -10.62 7.26
CA TYR A 13 4.21 -12.00 6.83
C TYR A 13 2.73 -12.40 6.65
N CYS A 14 1.77 -11.48 6.74
CA CYS A 14 0.35 -11.80 6.48
C CYS A 14 -0.02 -11.96 4.99
N GLY A 15 0.94 -11.81 4.07
CA GLY A 15 0.73 -12.07 2.64
C GLY A 15 0.40 -10.87 1.76
N LYS A 16 0.55 -9.62 2.24
CA LYS A 16 0.34 -8.39 1.45
C LYS A 16 1.09 -8.39 0.12
N THR A 17 2.41 -8.62 0.15
CA THR A 17 3.23 -8.69 -1.06
C THR A 17 2.80 -9.83 -2.00
N THR A 18 2.32 -10.95 -1.46
CA THR A 18 1.79 -12.06 -2.26
C THR A 18 0.51 -11.65 -2.99
N LEU A 19 -0.42 -10.99 -2.29
CA LEU A 19 -1.64 -10.46 -2.89
C LEU A 19 -1.33 -9.37 -3.92
N ALA A 20 -0.42 -8.45 -3.60
CA ALA A 20 0.00 -7.38 -4.51
C ALA A 20 0.50 -7.94 -5.85
N ARG A 21 1.37 -8.96 -5.81
CA ARG A 21 1.87 -9.65 -7.02
C ARG A 21 0.78 -10.36 -7.81
N ALA A 22 -0.20 -10.97 -7.12
CA ALA A 22 -1.32 -11.61 -7.80
C ALA A 22 -2.22 -10.58 -8.52
N LEU A 23 -2.44 -9.42 -7.90
CA LEU A 23 -3.21 -8.33 -8.49
C LEU A 23 -2.44 -7.62 -9.61
N GLU A 24 -1.12 -7.50 -9.53
CA GLU A 24 -0.26 -6.98 -10.60
C GLU A 24 -0.43 -7.78 -11.91
N GLN A 25 -0.65 -9.10 -11.82
CA GLN A 25 -0.93 -9.96 -12.98
C GLN A 25 -2.25 -9.61 -13.68
N THR A 26 -3.16 -8.90 -13.02
CA THR A 26 -4.41 -8.40 -13.63
C THR A 26 -4.22 -7.06 -14.34
N GLY A 27 -3.01 -6.50 -14.31
CA GLY A 27 -2.65 -5.23 -14.91
C GLY A 27 -2.61 -4.05 -13.94
N ALA A 28 -2.83 -4.26 -12.64
CA ALA A 28 -2.67 -3.21 -11.63
C ALA A 28 -1.21 -2.74 -11.53
N ALA A 29 -1.02 -1.46 -11.25
CA ALA A 29 0.27 -0.88 -10.87
C ALA A 29 0.51 -1.10 -9.37
N VAL A 30 1.74 -1.43 -8.99
CA VAL A 30 2.11 -1.65 -7.57
C VAL A 30 3.07 -0.56 -7.11
N VAL A 31 2.76 0.06 -5.98
CA VAL A 31 3.56 1.06 -5.28
C VAL A 31 3.94 0.52 -3.91
N GLU A 32 5.17 0.05 -3.76
CA GLU A 32 5.68 -0.45 -2.48
C GLU A 32 6.54 0.61 -1.78
N LEU A 33 6.17 1.03 -0.57
CA LEU A 33 6.96 2.02 0.19
C LEU A 33 8.38 1.52 0.49
N ASP A 34 8.53 0.23 0.75
CA ASP A 34 9.84 -0.41 0.95
C ASP A 34 10.68 -0.43 -0.34
N HIS A 35 10.04 -0.49 -1.51
CA HIS A 35 10.75 -0.35 -2.77
C HIS A 35 11.24 1.09 -2.98
N ILE A 36 10.37 2.08 -2.74
CA ILE A 36 10.73 3.51 -2.76
C ILE A 36 11.91 3.78 -1.82
N ASN A 37 11.85 3.28 -0.59
CA ASN A 37 12.91 3.47 0.38
C ASN A 37 14.24 2.82 -0.06
N ARG A 38 14.19 1.63 -0.68
CA ARG A 38 15.38 1.00 -1.28
C ARG A 38 15.97 1.82 -2.42
N GLU A 39 15.15 2.38 -3.29
CA GLU A 39 15.61 3.27 -4.38
C GLU A 39 16.24 4.55 -3.83
N ARG A 40 15.77 5.03 -2.68
CA ARG A 40 16.35 6.16 -1.93
C ARG A 40 17.63 5.79 -1.16
N GLY A 41 18.06 4.52 -1.20
CA GLY A 41 19.28 4.03 -0.57
C GLY A 41 19.11 3.51 0.85
N PHE A 42 17.88 3.39 1.36
CA PHE A 42 17.64 2.82 2.69
C PHE A 42 17.61 1.30 2.65
N ARG A 43 18.17 0.70 3.71
CA ARG A 43 18.07 -0.72 3.99
C ARG A 43 16.91 -0.93 4.95
N ILE A 44 15.90 -1.71 4.54
CA ILE A 44 14.69 -1.90 5.34
C ILE A 44 14.99 -2.61 6.67
N GLU A 45 16.01 -3.48 6.67
CA GLU A 45 16.48 -4.18 7.88
C GLU A 45 16.95 -3.23 8.98
N ASP A 46 17.54 -2.10 8.59
CA ASP A 46 18.04 -1.06 9.51
C ASP A 46 16.91 -0.10 9.95
N GLY A 47 15.74 -0.20 9.30
CA GLY A 47 14.64 0.73 9.45
C GLY A 47 14.87 2.05 8.70
N VAL A 48 13.76 2.77 8.47
CA VAL A 48 13.76 4.08 7.82
C VAL A 48 13.47 5.14 8.88
N PRO A 49 14.35 6.16 9.07
CA PRO A 49 14.14 7.21 10.06
C PRO A 49 12.79 7.90 9.89
N MET A 50 12.13 8.27 11.00
CA MET A 50 10.80 8.90 10.95
C MET A 50 10.75 10.19 10.12
N THR A 51 11.86 10.92 10.05
CA THR A 51 12.01 12.16 9.26
C THR A 51 12.01 11.94 7.75
N GLU A 52 12.27 10.71 7.30
CA GLU A 52 12.38 10.35 5.88
C GLU A 52 11.04 9.92 5.25
N TRP A 53 10.08 9.54 6.08
CA TRP A 53 8.75 9.08 5.62
C TRP A 53 7.96 10.12 4.81
N PRO A 54 7.98 11.43 5.12
CA PRO A 54 7.30 12.43 4.29
C PRO A 54 7.75 12.38 2.82
N GLU A 55 9.04 12.17 2.56
CA GLU A 55 9.56 12.06 1.19
C GLU A 55 9.17 10.73 0.54
N THR A 56 9.14 9.62 1.30
CA THR A 56 8.61 8.33 0.79
C THR A 56 7.15 8.48 0.35
N ILE A 57 6.34 9.13 1.19
CA ILE A 57 4.90 9.35 0.93
C ILE A 57 4.73 10.22 -0.31
N ARG A 58 5.48 11.33 -0.41
CA ARG A 58 5.44 12.21 -1.59
C ARG A 58 5.78 11.48 -2.89
N GLN A 59 6.78 10.58 -2.87
CA GLN A 59 7.11 9.76 -4.04
C GLN A 59 6.05 8.71 -4.35
N ALA A 60 5.39 8.15 -3.33
CA ALA A 60 4.28 7.23 -3.52
C ALA A 60 3.08 7.93 -4.16
N GLU A 61 2.70 9.12 -3.66
CA GLU A 61 1.65 9.97 -4.22
C GLU A 61 1.93 10.31 -5.69
N ALA A 62 3.15 10.71 -6.03
CA ALA A 62 3.52 11.00 -7.42
C ALA A 62 3.40 9.77 -8.34
N ARG A 63 3.72 8.56 -7.85
CA ARG A 63 3.54 7.31 -8.61
C ARG A 63 2.07 6.93 -8.75
N ILE A 64 1.27 7.23 -7.72
CA ILE A 64 -0.19 7.04 -7.72
C ILE A 64 -0.81 7.95 -8.80
N GLU A 65 -0.49 9.24 -8.78
CA GLU A 65 -1.02 10.23 -9.73
C GLU A 65 -0.64 9.95 -11.19
N ALA A 66 0.54 9.37 -11.43
CA ALA A 66 1.02 9.06 -12.77
C ALA A 66 0.37 7.80 -13.40
N SER A 67 -0.47 7.08 -12.68
CA SER A 67 -1.03 5.79 -13.12
C SER A 67 -2.52 5.89 -13.46
N ASP A 68 -2.84 5.57 -14.71
CA ASP A 68 -4.22 5.40 -15.18
C ASP A 68 -4.82 4.02 -14.83
N ARG A 69 -4.11 3.21 -14.04
CA ARG A 69 -4.50 1.83 -13.67
C ARG A 69 -4.91 1.73 -12.21
N HIS A 70 -5.47 0.58 -11.82
CA HIS A 70 -5.63 0.24 -10.40
C HIS A 70 -4.27 0.24 -9.71
N ILE A 71 -4.19 0.80 -8.50
CA ILE A 71 -2.93 1.03 -7.81
C ILE A 71 -2.93 0.30 -6.49
N LEU A 72 -1.90 -0.49 -6.22
CA LEU A 72 -1.75 -1.21 -4.96
C LEU A 72 -0.69 -0.52 -4.12
N SER A 73 -1.02 -0.19 -2.88
CA SER A 73 -0.03 0.33 -1.91
C SER A 73 0.07 -0.61 -0.72
N ASP A 74 1.27 -1.08 -0.38
CA ASP A 74 1.51 -1.79 0.87
C ASP A 74 1.72 -0.76 1.99
N GLU A 75 0.77 -0.69 2.93
CA GLU A 75 0.79 0.29 4.00
C GLU A 75 0.82 -0.36 5.39
N VAL A 76 1.82 0.04 6.18
CA VAL A 76 1.83 -0.08 7.65
C VAL A 76 0.95 1.04 8.21
N LEU A 77 -0.35 1.01 7.88
CA LEU A 77 -1.33 2.02 8.28
C LEU A 77 -1.34 2.29 9.78
N GLN A 78 -0.94 1.32 10.63
CA GLN A 78 -0.86 1.54 12.06
C GLN A 78 0.21 2.57 12.49
N ARG A 79 1.32 2.70 11.77
CA ARG A 79 2.42 3.63 12.13
C ARG A 79 2.22 5.03 11.56
N VAL A 80 1.55 5.15 10.42
CA VAL A 80 1.37 6.42 9.69
C VAL A 80 -0.09 6.92 9.77
N ARG A 81 -0.99 6.18 10.44
CA ARG A 81 -2.45 6.40 10.59
C ARG A 81 -2.90 7.83 10.85
N ARG A 82 -2.04 8.65 11.46
CA ARG A 82 -2.35 10.06 11.77
C ARG A 82 -2.19 11.00 10.59
N ARG A 83 -1.46 10.59 9.54
CA ARG A 83 -1.08 11.44 8.40
C ARG A 83 -1.64 10.96 7.07
N PHE A 84 -1.89 9.66 6.92
CA PHE A 84 -2.52 9.17 5.70
C PHE A 84 -4.01 9.50 5.71
N GLN A 85 -4.41 10.41 4.83
CA GLN A 85 -5.81 10.62 4.49
C GLN A 85 -6.07 9.87 3.19
N PRO A 86 -6.97 8.86 3.18
CA PRO A 86 -7.39 8.28 1.92
C PRO A 86 -7.96 9.40 1.03
N PRO A 87 -7.77 9.31 -0.30
CA PRO A 87 -8.36 10.29 -1.21
C PRO A 87 -9.87 10.40 -0.96
N PRO A 88 -10.44 11.62 -1.01
CA PRO A 88 -11.88 11.81 -0.82
C PRO A 88 -12.65 11.15 -1.97
N GLU A 89 -13.69 10.39 -1.63
CA GLU A 89 -14.59 9.60 -2.52
C GLU A 89 -14.08 8.22 -2.99
N ASP A 90 -15.05 7.37 -3.34
CA ASP A 90 -15.23 5.98 -3.87
C ASP A 90 -14.12 5.33 -4.73
N SER A 91 -12.95 5.91 -4.72
CA SER A 91 -11.76 5.57 -5.49
C SER A 91 -10.77 4.72 -4.69
N ALA A 92 -11.07 4.38 -3.41
CA ALA A 92 -10.17 3.64 -2.55
C ALA A 92 -10.80 2.42 -1.84
N LEU A 93 -10.14 1.26 -1.96
CA LEU A 93 -10.45 0.02 -1.25
C LEU A 93 -9.35 -0.28 -0.23
N ILE A 94 -9.70 -0.43 1.05
CA ILE A 94 -8.74 -0.83 2.10
C ILE A 94 -8.95 -2.31 2.43
N VAL A 95 -7.89 -3.10 2.25
CA VAL A 95 -7.88 -4.54 2.42
C VAL A 95 -6.91 -4.89 3.55
N ASP A 96 -7.42 -5.49 4.62
CA ASP A 96 -6.58 -5.94 5.74
C ASP A 96 -6.25 -7.42 5.58
N ALA A 97 -4.98 -7.70 5.30
CA ALA A 97 -4.48 -9.05 5.24
C ALA A 97 -4.24 -9.56 6.66
N VAL A 98 -5.11 -10.46 7.12
CA VAL A 98 -5.02 -11.11 8.42
C VAL A 98 -4.42 -12.50 8.25
N TRP A 99 -3.45 -12.86 9.10
CA TRP A 99 -2.96 -14.24 9.13
C TRP A 99 -3.87 -15.08 10.04
N SER A 100 -4.52 -16.09 9.47
CA SER A 100 -5.24 -17.12 10.20
C SER A 100 -4.78 -18.51 9.76
N THR A 101 -5.03 -19.53 10.59
CA THR A 101 -4.81 -20.94 10.22
C THR A 101 -5.63 -21.38 9.00
N GLN A 102 -6.62 -20.58 8.59
CA GLN A 102 -7.43 -20.79 7.40
C GLN A 102 -7.06 -19.86 6.22
N LYS A 103 -6.03 -19.00 6.33
CA LYS A 103 -5.61 -18.01 5.32
C LYS A 103 -6.80 -17.26 4.70
N GLN A 104 -7.52 -16.48 5.51
CA GLN A 104 -8.60 -15.61 5.04
C GLN A 104 -8.12 -14.19 4.77
N LEU A 105 -8.82 -13.50 3.87
CA LEU A 105 -8.53 -12.13 3.47
C LEU A 105 -9.78 -11.31 3.74
N ASP A 106 -9.69 -10.34 4.65
CA ASP A 106 -10.84 -9.57 5.11
C ASP A 106 -10.83 -8.17 4.47
N VAL A 107 -11.91 -7.83 3.77
CA VAL A 107 -12.12 -6.47 3.26
C VAL A 107 -12.66 -5.64 4.42
N VAL A 108 -11.83 -4.75 4.97
CA VAL A 108 -12.17 -3.98 6.16
C VAL A 108 -12.97 -2.74 5.83
N THR A 109 -12.74 -2.10 4.69
CA THR A 109 -13.55 -0.96 4.24
C THR A 109 -13.49 -0.84 2.72
N ALA A 110 -14.67 -0.81 2.10
CA ALA A 110 -14.84 -0.34 0.72
C ALA A 110 -15.53 1.02 0.78
N ALA A 111 -14.81 2.10 0.51
CA ALA A 111 -15.45 3.36 0.13
C ALA A 111 -16.01 3.15 -1.29
N ARG A 112 -17.23 3.61 -1.56
CA ARG A 112 -18.09 3.03 -2.58
C ARG A 112 -18.97 4.04 -3.25
#